data_AF-J9DX15-F1
#
_entry.id   AF-J9DX15-F1
#
_cell.length_a   1.000
_cell.length_b   1.000
_cell.length_c   1.000
_cell.angle_alpha   90.00
_cell.angle_beta   90.00
_cell.angle_gamma   90.00
#
_symmetry.space_group_name_H-M   'P 1'
#
loop_
_entity.id
_entity.type
_entity.pdbx_description
1 polymer ?
#
loop_
_entity_poly.entity_id
_entity_poly.type
_entity_poly.pdbx_seq_one_letter_code
_entity_poly.pdbx_strand_id
1 'polypeptide(L)'
;MMIRSSTFGTVQPALLTHFFETFGPPSSEAFLVAQQNFVRSCAGYSLACYFLQVKDRHNGNILLDSEGHLIHIDFGYILSISPKNLGFETSPFKLTQELVDVMGGLDSDMFSYYKILILKGLLATRKHYEQVVSIVEIMINGSQLPCFRGGSSTIRLLKDRFHMNYTEEQLRTLVDAMVEQSRDSITTRLYDNYQYYSNGIL
;
A
#
# COMPACT_ATOMS: atom_id res chain seq x y z
N MET A 1 8.51 29.50 -8.60
CA MET A 1 9.71 29.55 -9.46
C MET A 1 9.63 28.37 -10.40
N MET A 2 9.35 28.63 -11.69
CA MET A 2 9.26 27.60 -12.72
C MET A 2 10.64 27.01 -13.00
N ILE A 3 10.81 25.69 -12.87
CA ILE A 3 11.96 24.99 -13.44
C ILE A 3 11.46 24.26 -14.68
N ARG A 4 11.67 24.89 -15.85
CA ARG A 4 11.74 24.17 -17.12
C ARG A 4 13.17 23.69 -17.29
N SER A 5 13.36 22.39 -17.38
CA SER A 5 14.53 21.80 -18.05
C SER A 5 13.99 20.83 -19.10
N SER A 6 14.26 21.16 -20.35
CA SER A 6 13.94 20.36 -21.52
C SER A 6 15.20 19.62 -21.97
N THR A 7 15.27 18.32 -21.68
CA THR A 7 16.11 17.35 -22.38
C THR A 7 15.28 16.10 -22.63
N PHE A 8 15.07 15.78 -23.90
CA PHE A 8 14.39 14.58 -24.39
C PHE A 8 15.09 13.32 -23.89
N GLY A 9 14.30 12.37 -23.35
CA GLY A 9 14.75 11.04 -22.92
C GLY A 9 14.84 10.85 -21.40
N THR A 10 13.87 11.35 -20.63
CA THR A 10 13.87 11.16 -19.17
C THR A 10 13.50 9.72 -18.82
N VAL A 11 14.50 8.86 -18.64
CA VAL A 11 14.37 7.77 -17.67
C VAL A 11 14.13 8.46 -16.33
N GLN A 12 12.92 8.32 -15.81
CA GLN A 12 12.56 8.84 -14.49
C GLN A 12 13.59 8.31 -13.47
N PRO A 13 14.05 9.11 -12.48
CA PRO A 13 14.90 8.55 -11.45
C PRO A 13 14.11 7.46 -10.73
N ALA A 14 14.65 6.24 -10.71
CA ALA A 14 14.11 5.18 -9.87
C ALA A 14 13.96 5.72 -8.44
N LEU A 15 12.90 5.34 -7.73
CA LEU A 15 12.62 5.87 -6.38
C LEU A 15 13.86 5.82 -5.46
N LEU A 16 14.66 4.75 -5.57
CA LEU A 16 15.93 4.62 -4.84
C LEU A 16 16.96 5.70 -5.21
N THR A 17 17.07 6.07 -6.49
CA THR A 17 17.92 7.20 -6.95
C THR A 17 17.47 8.51 -6.30
N HIS A 18 16.16 8.77 -6.26
CA HIS A 18 15.64 9.95 -5.58
C HIS A 18 15.98 9.96 -4.08
N PHE A 19 15.93 8.79 -3.42
CA PHE A 19 16.39 8.66 -2.03
C PHE A 19 17.87 9.00 -1.86
N PHE A 20 18.74 8.56 -2.77
CA PHE A 20 20.17 8.89 -2.73
C PHE A 20 20.44 10.38 -2.94
N GLU A 21 19.72 11.01 -3.87
CA GLU A 21 19.85 12.44 -4.16
C GLU A 21 19.34 13.30 -3.00
N THR A 22 18.30 12.85 -2.30
CA THR A 22 17.61 13.63 -1.26
C THR A 22 18.24 13.44 0.12
N PHE A 23 18.56 12.20 0.48
CA PHE A 23 18.99 11.83 1.83
C PHE A 23 20.48 11.43 1.90
N GLY A 24 21.17 11.38 0.77
CA GLY A 24 22.58 11.02 0.69
C GLY A 24 22.83 9.51 0.51
N PRO A 25 24.09 9.06 0.62
CA PRO A 25 24.46 7.67 0.37
C PRO A 25 23.81 6.71 1.40
N PRO A 26 23.68 5.40 1.08
CA PRO A 26 23.02 4.42 1.95
C PRO A 26 23.52 4.36 3.40
N SER A 27 24.79 4.69 3.63
CA SER A 27 25.42 4.66 4.95
C SER A 27 25.22 5.95 5.75
N SER A 28 24.63 6.99 5.16
CA SER A 28 24.40 8.25 5.85
C SER A 28 23.25 8.13 6.85
N GLU A 29 23.35 8.85 7.96
CA GLU A 29 22.30 8.87 8.99
C GLU A 29 20.95 9.33 8.41
N ALA A 30 20.95 10.36 7.56
CA ALA A 30 19.75 10.87 6.91
C ALA A 30 19.07 9.81 6.04
N PHE A 31 19.83 9.06 5.23
CA PHE A 31 19.27 7.96 4.43
C PHE A 31 18.69 6.86 5.33
N LEU A 32 19.40 6.44 6.37
CA LEU A 32 18.94 5.37 7.26
C LEU A 32 17.64 5.74 7.99
N VAL A 33 17.52 7.00 8.44
CA VAL A 33 16.29 7.52 9.05
C VAL A 33 15.15 7.56 8.05
N ALA A 34 15.38 8.12 6.85
CA ALA A 34 14.37 8.21 5.80
C ALA A 34 13.90 6.82 5.32
N GLN A 35 14.82 5.87 5.16
CA GLN A 35 14.51 4.49 4.80
C GLN A 35 13.66 3.81 5.89
N GLN A 36 13.96 4.05 7.16
CA GLN A 36 13.16 3.51 8.25
C GLN A 36 11.74 4.12 8.29
N ASN A 37 11.61 5.42 8.07
CA ASN A 37 10.32 6.13 7.93
C ASN A 37 9.51 5.57 6.75
N PHE A 38 10.17 5.36 5.62
CA PHE A 38 9.59 4.74 4.44
C PHE A 38 9.04 3.34 4.73
N VAL A 39 9.85 2.47 5.35
CA VAL A 39 9.44 1.10 5.70
C VAL A 39 8.23 1.08 6.65
N ARG A 40 8.25 1.95 7.67
CA ARG A 40 7.17 2.04 8.66
C ARG A 40 5.86 2.52 8.04
N SER A 41 5.93 3.61 7.28
CA SER A 41 4.76 4.19 6.60
C SER A 41 4.22 3.25 5.52
N CYS A 42 5.09 2.63 4.73
CA CYS A 42 4.73 1.60 3.75
C CYS A 42 4.00 0.42 4.42
N ALA A 43 4.50 -0.10 5.55
CA ALA A 43 3.82 -1.18 6.27
C ALA A 43 2.43 -0.76 6.79
N GLY A 44 2.33 0.45 7.35
CA GLY A 44 1.05 1.01 7.81
C GLY A 44 0.03 1.13 6.69
N TYR A 45 0.42 1.70 5.55
CA TYR A 45 -0.47 1.87 4.41
C TYR A 45 -0.80 0.56 3.70
N SER A 46 0.12 -0.42 3.65
CA SER A 46 -0.17 -1.76 3.17
C SER A 46 -1.29 -2.43 3.97
N LEU A 47 -1.26 -2.29 5.31
CA LEU A 47 -2.34 -2.78 6.18
C LEU A 47 -3.64 -2.00 5.97
N ALA A 48 -3.58 -0.67 5.87
CA ALA A 48 -4.76 0.15 5.60
C ALA A 48 -5.41 -0.26 4.27
N CYS A 49 -4.63 -0.42 3.20
CA CYS A 49 -5.09 -0.89 1.90
C CYS A 49 -5.71 -2.27 1.98
N TYR A 50 -5.10 -3.18 2.73
CA TYR A 50 -5.62 -4.53 2.92
C TYR A 50 -6.99 -4.52 3.62
N PHE A 51 -7.10 -3.85 4.77
CA PHE A 51 -8.32 -3.83 5.56
C PHE A 51 -9.44 -3.06 4.87
N LEU A 52 -9.14 -1.88 4.31
CA LEU A 52 -10.13 -1.03 3.64
C LEU A 52 -10.37 -1.41 2.19
N GLN A 53 -9.63 -2.38 1.64
CA GLN A 53 -9.72 -2.79 0.23
C GLN A 53 -9.61 -1.60 -0.73
N VAL A 54 -8.60 -0.76 -0.54
CA VAL A 54 -8.30 0.35 -1.44
C VAL A 54 -7.95 -0.23 -2.82
N LYS A 55 -8.58 0.27 -3.89
CA LYS A 55 -8.44 -0.30 -5.25
C LYS A 55 -7.64 0.55 -6.23
N ASP A 56 -7.75 1.88 -6.17
CA ASP A 56 -7.10 2.78 -7.15
C ASP A 56 -5.66 3.13 -6.75
N ARG A 57 -4.79 2.11 -6.73
CA ARG A 57 -3.45 2.17 -6.13
C ARG A 57 -2.37 2.28 -7.21
N HIS A 58 -2.31 3.43 -7.86
CA HIS A 58 -1.25 3.77 -8.80
C HIS A 58 -0.23 4.75 -8.20
N ASN A 59 0.92 4.92 -8.85
CA ASN A 59 2.00 5.77 -8.36
C ASN A 59 1.57 7.23 -8.14
N GLY A 60 0.69 7.79 -8.99
CA GLY A 60 0.10 9.12 -8.75
C GLY A 60 -0.73 9.28 -7.46
N ASN A 61 -1.15 8.19 -6.82
CA ASN A 61 -1.85 8.19 -5.53
C ASN A 61 -0.94 7.86 -4.34
N ILE A 62 0.38 7.81 -4.58
CA ILE A 62 1.39 7.54 -3.58
C ILE A 62 2.36 8.71 -3.57
N LEU A 63 2.32 9.48 -2.48
CA LEU A 63 3.24 10.58 -2.24
C LEU A 63 4.40 10.11 -1.36
N LEU A 64 5.51 10.84 -1.45
CA LEU A 64 6.64 10.76 -0.54
C LEU A 64 6.82 12.13 0.13
N ASP A 65 6.91 12.17 1.45
CA ASP A 65 7.21 13.41 2.16
C ASP A 65 8.71 13.69 2.27
N SER A 66 9.06 14.88 2.80
CA SER A 66 10.46 15.31 2.94
C SER A 66 11.26 14.53 3.99
N GLU A 67 10.62 13.67 4.78
CA GLU A 67 11.25 12.83 5.81
C GLU A 67 11.31 11.36 5.39
N GLY A 68 10.87 11.04 4.17
CA GLY A 68 10.89 9.70 3.60
C GLY A 68 9.64 8.86 3.86
N HIS A 69 8.55 9.42 4.40
CA HIS A 69 7.31 8.67 4.59
C HIS A 69 6.53 8.51 3.27
N LEU A 70 6.05 7.30 3.03
CA LEU A 70 5.07 6.98 2.00
C LEU A 70 3.68 7.39 2.50
N ILE A 71 2.93 8.14 1.67
CA ILE A 71 1.58 8.61 1.98
C ILE A 71 0.64 8.21 0.84
N HIS A 72 -0.33 7.34 1.11
CA HIS A 72 -1.43 7.15 0.16
C HIS A 72 -2.42 8.31 0.22
N ILE A 73 -2.80 8.79 -0.95
CA ILE A 73 -3.88 9.75 -1.17
C ILE A 73 -4.98 9.11 -2.02
N ASP A 74 -6.12 9.80 -2.10
CA ASP A 74 -7.31 9.39 -2.85
C ASP A 74 -7.89 8.02 -2.45
N PHE A 75 -8.78 8.06 -1.46
CA PHE A 75 -9.54 6.90 -0.99
C PHE A 75 -10.92 6.80 -1.66
N GLY A 76 -11.08 7.31 -2.89
CA GLY A 76 -12.35 7.29 -3.63
C GLY A 76 -12.90 5.88 -3.90
N TYR A 77 -12.03 4.86 -3.88
CA TYR A 77 -12.38 3.47 -4.15
C TYR A 77 -11.96 2.54 -3.00
N ILE A 78 -12.87 2.36 -2.05
CA ILE A 78 -12.70 1.50 -0.88
C ILE A 78 -13.82 0.47 -0.74
N LEU A 79 -13.55 -0.56 0.06
CA LEU A 79 -14.45 -1.64 0.42
C LEU A 79 -15.00 -2.36 -0.81
N SER A 80 -16.25 -2.11 -1.18
CA SER A 80 -16.94 -2.78 -2.29
C SER A 80 -16.94 -1.97 -3.59
N ILE A 81 -16.40 -0.74 -3.63
CA ILE A 81 -16.28 0.02 -4.89
C ILE A 81 -14.99 -0.40 -5.60
N SER A 82 -15.09 -0.61 -6.91
CA SER A 82 -13.95 -0.75 -7.80
C SER A 82 -14.09 0.22 -8.97
N PRO A 83 -12.99 0.83 -9.45
CA PRO A 83 -13.02 1.61 -10.68
C PRO A 83 -13.59 0.77 -11.83
N LYS A 84 -14.65 1.28 -12.48
CA LYS A 84 -15.30 0.69 -13.67
C LYS A 84 -15.82 -0.76 -13.49
N ASN A 85 -16.05 -1.25 -12.26
CA ASN A 85 -16.49 -2.64 -11.97
C ASN A 85 -15.58 -3.74 -12.56
N LEU A 86 -14.34 -3.39 -12.85
CA LEU A 86 -13.46 -4.23 -13.65
C LEU A 86 -12.94 -5.42 -12.81
N GLY A 87 -12.88 -5.34 -11.47
CA GLY A 87 -12.50 -6.47 -10.61
C GLY A 87 -11.01 -6.88 -10.70
N PHE A 88 -10.15 -6.06 -11.32
CA PHE A 88 -8.75 -6.40 -11.65
C PHE A 88 -7.80 -6.35 -10.44
N GLU A 89 -8.21 -5.70 -9.36
CA GLU A 89 -7.32 -5.40 -8.25
C GLU A 89 -7.56 -6.39 -7.08
N THR A 90 -7.04 -7.61 -7.25
CA THR A 90 -7.08 -8.70 -6.27
C THR A 90 -5.91 -8.69 -5.30
N SER A 91 -4.86 -7.90 -5.60
CA SER A 91 -3.67 -7.80 -4.75
C SER A 91 -4.01 -7.21 -3.38
N PRO A 92 -3.48 -7.76 -2.26
CA PRO A 92 -3.67 -7.23 -0.91
C PRO A 92 -3.29 -5.76 -0.78
N PHE A 93 -2.14 -5.35 -1.33
CA PHE A 93 -1.63 -3.98 -1.36
C PHE A 93 -0.67 -3.79 -2.54
N LYS A 94 -0.24 -2.55 -2.80
CA LYS A 94 0.77 -2.28 -3.85
C LYS A 94 2.16 -2.50 -3.27
N LEU A 95 2.96 -3.38 -3.87
CA LEU A 95 4.35 -3.59 -3.49
C LEU A 95 5.21 -3.76 -4.75
N THR A 96 5.62 -2.64 -5.35
CA THR A 96 6.42 -2.64 -6.57
C THR A 96 7.90 -2.92 -6.27
N GLN A 97 8.65 -3.30 -7.31
CA GLN A 97 10.09 -3.49 -7.19
C GLN A 97 10.80 -2.21 -6.71
N GLU A 98 10.36 -1.03 -7.11
CA GLU A 98 10.95 0.24 -6.67
C GLU A 98 10.83 0.46 -5.16
N LEU A 99 9.70 0.09 -4.55
CA LEU A 99 9.53 0.15 -3.10
C LEU A 99 10.48 -0.85 -2.41
N VAL A 100 10.61 -2.06 -2.97
CA VAL A 100 11.53 -3.09 -2.47
C VAL A 100 12.99 -2.64 -2.58
N ASP A 101 13.35 -1.94 -3.65
CA ASP A 101 14.71 -1.43 -3.86
C ASP A 101 15.06 -0.35 -2.83
N VAL A 102 14.12 0.53 -2.46
CA VAL A 102 14.30 1.46 -1.33
C VAL A 102 14.51 0.72 -0.02
N MET A 103 13.85 -0.42 0.19
CA MET A 103 14.09 -1.27 1.37
C MET A 103 15.46 -1.97 1.31
N GLY A 104 16.16 -1.95 0.19
CA GLY A 104 17.46 -2.61 0.03
C GLY A 104 17.38 -4.03 -0.55
N GLY A 105 16.24 -4.41 -1.11
CA GLY A 105 16.04 -5.72 -1.74
C GLY A 105 15.37 -6.75 -0.82
N LEU A 106 15.10 -7.94 -1.36
CA LEU A 106 14.31 -9.00 -0.70
C LEU A 106 15.01 -9.64 0.49
N ASP A 107 16.33 -9.76 0.41
CA ASP A 107 17.15 -10.38 1.45
C ASP A 107 17.65 -9.34 2.49
N SER A 108 17.13 -8.11 2.44
CA SER A 108 17.55 -7.03 3.32
C SER A 108 16.88 -7.08 4.70
N ASP A 109 17.57 -6.50 5.68
CA ASP A 109 17.04 -6.32 7.03
C ASP A 109 15.78 -5.45 7.04
N MET A 110 15.71 -4.42 6.19
CA MET A 110 14.56 -3.51 6.13
C MET A 110 13.34 -4.16 5.45
N PHE A 111 13.52 -5.03 4.46
CA PHE A 111 12.42 -5.82 3.91
C PHE A 111 11.91 -6.86 4.93
N SER A 112 12.82 -7.49 5.67
CA SER A 112 12.45 -8.36 6.80
C SER A 112 11.70 -7.59 7.89
N TYR A 113 12.16 -6.37 8.20
CA TYR A 113 11.51 -5.47 9.15
C TYR A 113 10.12 -5.04 8.67
N TYR A 114 9.95 -4.74 7.38
CA TYR A 114 8.64 -4.47 6.77
C TYR A 114 7.65 -5.62 7.05
N LYS A 115 8.03 -6.87 6.79
CA LYS A 115 7.18 -8.05 7.07
C LYS A 115 6.83 -8.18 8.55
N ILE A 116 7.80 -7.94 9.44
CA ILE A 116 7.58 -7.93 10.89
C ILE A 116 6.56 -6.84 11.28
N LEU A 117 6.64 -5.65 10.68
CA LEU A 117 5.69 -4.57 10.94
C LEU A 117 4.28 -4.91 10.46
N ILE A 118 4.13 -5.54 9.27
CA ILE A 118 2.84 -6.05 8.79
C ILE A 118 2.23 -7.03 9.80
N LEU A 119 3.02 -8.01 10.27
CA LEU A 119 2.55 -8.98 11.26
C LEU A 119 2.15 -8.31 12.58
N LYS A 120 2.99 -7.43 13.11
CA LYS A 120 2.70 -6.69 14.35
C LYS A 120 1.44 -5.84 14.22
N GLY A 121 1.26 -5.20 13.07
CA GLY A 121 0.07 -4.43 12.77
C GLY A 121 -1.18 -5.31 12.68
N LEU A 122 -1.14 -6.45 12.00
CA LEU A 122 -2.27 -7.41 11.99
C LEU A 122 -2.66 -7.85 13.41
N LEU A 123 -1.68 -8.22 14.23
CA LEU A 123 -1.91 -8.60 15.63
C LEU A 123 -2.49 -7.44 16.44
N ALA A 124 -2.02 -6.22 16.24
CA ALA A 124 -2.55 -5.03 16.91
C ALA A 124 -4.00 -4.75 16.47
N THR A 125 -4.29 -4.76 15.18
CA THR A 125 -5.64 -4.48 14.66
C THR A 125 -6.65 -5.52 15.13
N ARG A 126 -6.26 -6.80 15.33
CA ARG A 126 -7.11 -7.82 15.97
C ARG A 126 -7.58 -7.44 17.38
N LYS A 127 -6.75 -6.74 18.16
CA LYS A 127 -7.15 -6.25 19.50
C LYS A 127 -8.20 -5.15 19.45
N HIS A 128 -8.28 -4.44 18.32
CA HIS A 128 -9.20 -3.33 18.08
C HIS A 128 -10.28 -3.67 17.04
N TYR A 129 -10.46 -4.96 16.74
CA TYR A 129 -11.35 -5.47 15.71
C TYR A 129 -12.78 -4.94 15.83
N GLU A 130 -13.36 -5.01 17.03
CA GLU A 130 -14.74 -4.55 17.27
C GLU A 130 -14.90 -3.06 16.96
N GLN A 131 -13.94 -2.24 17.39
CA GLN A 131 -13.98 -0.79 17.17
C GLN A 131 -13.98 -0.45 15.68
N VAL A 132 -13.09 -1.09 14.90
CA VAL A 132 -13.00 -0.85 13.45
C VAL A 132 -14.27 -1.31 12.74
N VAL A 133 -14.77 -2.50 13.07
CA VAL A 133 -15.97 -3.06 12.47
C VAL A 133 -17.20 -2.23 12.79
N SER A 134 -17.38 -1.80 14.04
CA SER A 134 -18.54 -1.03 14.47
C SER A 134 -18.64 0.31 13.74
N ILE A 135 -17.52 0.99 13.46
CA ILE A 135 -17.52 2.21 12.65
C ILE A 135 -18.14 1.92 11.27
N VAL A 136 -17.70 0.85 10.61
CA VAL A 136 -18.20 0.51 9.27
C VAL A 136 -19.67 0.04 9.32
N GLU A 137 -20.07 -0.72 10.35
CA GLU A 137 -21.46 -1.16 10.54
C GLU A 137 -22.42 0.03 10.70
N ILE A 138 -22.04 1.04 11.49
CA ILE A 138 -22.82 2.28 11.67
C ILE A 138 -22.93 3.03 10.33
N MET A 139 -21.82 3.16 9.61
CA MET A 139 -21.76 3.93 8.36
C MET A 139 -22.53 3.30 7.20
N ILE A 140 -22.79 1.99 7.23
CA ILE A 140 -23.60 1.30 6.21
C ILE A 140 -25.08 1.65 6.34
N ASN A 141 -25.57 1.84 7.57
CA ASN A 141 -27.00 2.00 7.80
C ASN A 141 -27.54 3.30 7.18
N GLY A 142 -28.43 3.17 6.19
CA GLY A 142 -29.04 4.30 5.49
C GLY A 142 -28.11 5.04 4.51
N SER A 143 -26.88 4.54 4.28
CA SER A 143 -25.93 5.19 3.38
C SER A 143 -26.20 4.87 1.91
N GLN A 144 -26.13 5.90 1.06
CA GLN A 144 -26.24 5.77 -0.39
C GLN A 144 -24.86 5.66 -1.07
N LEU A 145 -23.78 5.65 -0.29
CA LEU A 145 -22.43 5.58 -0.84
C LEU A 145 -22.20 4.24 -1.55
N PRO A 146 -21.59 4.23 -2.75
CA PRO A 146 -21.40 2.99 -3.50
C PRO A 146 -20.60 1.91 -2.76
N CYS A 147 -19.73 2.29 -1.81
CA CYS A 147 -18.87 1.38 -1.04
C CYS A 147 -19.64 0.48 -0.08
N PHE A 148 -20.88 0.87 0.23
CA PHE A 148 -21.76 0.16 1.14
C PHE A 148 -22.89 -0.57 0.43
N ARG A 149 -22.93 -0.57 -0.92
CA ARG A 149 -23.94 -1.33 -1.69
C ARG A 149 -23.93 -2.83 -1.40
N GLY A 150 -22.79 -3.38 -0.97
CA GLY A 150 -22.70 -4.78 -0.54
C GLY A 150 -23.37 -5.07 0.80
N GLY A 151 -23.74 -4.05 1.58
CA GLY A 151 -24.41 -4.18 2.88
C GLY A 151 -23.69 -5.16 3.80
N SER A 152 -24.41 -6.17 4.29
CA SER A 152 -23.88 -7.20 5.19
C SER A 152 -22.71 -7.99 4.60
N SER A 153 -22.61 -8.12 3.27
CA SER A 153 -21.48 -8.81 2.64
C SER A 153 -20.17 -8.02 2.78
N THR A 154 -20.23 -6.68 2.70
CA THR A 154 -19.08 -5.80 2.92
C THR A 154 -18.53 -5.95 4.33
N ILE A 155 -19.42 -6.00 5.34
CA ILE A 155 -19.04 -6.26 6.73
C ILE A 155 -18.44 -7.64 6.90
N ARG A 156 -19.07 -8.69 6.36
CA ARG A 156 -18.53 -10.05 6.46
C ARG A 156 -17.12 -10.12 5.88
N LEU A 157 -16.91 -9.59 4.68
CA LEU A 157 -15.59 -9.56 4.05
C LEU A 157 -14.57 -8.75 4.85
N LEU A 158 -14.97 -7.63 5.46
CA LEU A 158 -14.11 -6.89 6.38
C LEU A 158 -13.73 -7.74 7.58
N LYS A 159 -14.69 -8.44 8.19
CA LYS A 159 -14.46 -9.31 9.34
C LYS A 159 -13.50 -10.45 9.02
N ASP A 160 -13.67 -11.08 7.86
CA ASP A 160 -12.84 -12.19 7.40
C ASP A 160 -11.35 -11.78 7.30
N ARG A 161 -11.06 -10.53 6.92
CA ARG A 161 -9.68 -10.00 6.81
C ARG A 161 -8.94 -9.85 8.14
N PHE A 162 -9.62 -9.93 9.28
CA PHE A 162 -8.95 -9.91 10.58
C PHE A 162 -8.40 -11.27 10.99
N HIS A 163 -8.82 -12.35 10.34
CA HIS A 163 -8.37 -13.72 10.61
C HIS A 163 -8.38 -14.06 12.10
N MET A 164 -9.50 -13.77 12.78
CA MET A 164 -9.63 -13.93 14.24
C MET A 164 -9.38 -15.37 14.71
N ASN A 165 -9.56 -16.35 13.83
CA ASN A 165 -9.36 -17.77 14.10
C ASN A 165 -7.91 -18.25 13.86
N TYR A 166 -7.01 -17.39 13.35
CA TYR A 166 -5.63 -17.78 13.03
C TYR A 166 -4.73 -17.66 14.27
N THR A 167 -3.79 -18.59 14.40
CA THR A 167 -2.65 -18.48 15.32
C THR A 167 -1.64 -17.45 14.81
N GLU A 168 -0.68 -17.03 15.66
CA GLU A 168 0.39 -16.13 15.21
C GLU A 168 1.26 -16.76 14.11
N GLU A 169 1.52 -18.07 14.17
CA GLU A 169 2.26 -18.78 13.13
C GLU A 169 1.52 -18.78 11.79
N GLN A 170 0.20 -19.01 11.81
CA GLN A 170 -0.63 -18.92 10.61
C GLN A 170 -0.67 -17.48 10.05
N LEU A 171 -0.65 -16.46 10.92
CA LEU A 171 -0.55 -15.07 10.49
C LEU A 171 0.81 -14.76 9.85
N ARG A 172 1.92 -15.36 10.32
CA ARG A 172 3.24 -15.20 9.67
C ARG A 172 3.20 -15.73 8.25
N THR A 173 2.68 -16.95 8.06
CA THR A 173 2.49 -17.53 6.72
C THR A 173 1.57 -16.69 5.84
N LEU A 174 0.51 -16.12 6.42
CA LEU A 174 -0.38 -15.19 5.71
C LEU A 174 0.37 -13.94 5.25
N VAL A 175 1.20 -13.33 6.10
CA VAL A 175 2.01 -12.15 5.72
C VAL A 175 2.93 -12.49 4.55
N ASP A 176 3.60 -13.64 4.60
CA ASP A 176 4.47 -14.09 3.51
C ASP A 176 3.70 -14.22 2.19
N ALA A 177 2.54 -14.87 2.23
CA ALA A 177 1.67 -15.03 1.06
C ALA A 177 1.14 -13.69 0.53
N MET A 178 0.74 -12.77 1.42
CA MET A 178 0.26 -11.44 1.03
C MET A 178 1.35 -10.61 0.36
N VAL A 179 2.58 -10.67 0.88
CA VAL A 179 3.73 -9.97 0.31
C VAL A 179 4.07 -10.52 -1.07
N GLU A 180 4.12 -11.84 -1.22
CA GLU A 180 4.43 -12.47 -2.51
C GLU A 180 3.35 -12.17 -3.55
N GLN A 181 2.07 -12.34 -3.19
CA GLN A 181 0.95 -11.99 -4.08
C GLN A 181 0.96 -10.51 -4.50
N SER A 182 1.39 -9.62 -3.61
CA SER A 182 1.44 -8.19 -3.90
C SER A 182 2.57 -7.82 -4.86
N ARG A 183 3.67 -8.59 -4.86
CA ARG A 183 4.81 -8.41 -5.77
C ARG A 183 4.54 -8.97 -7.16
N ASP A 184 3.90 -10.14 -7.23
CA ASP A 184 3.60 -10.85 -8.48
C ASP A 184 2.39 -10.30 -9.24
N SER A 185 1.79 -9.21 -8.75
CA SER A 185 0.61 -8.61 -9.36
C SER A 185 0.95 -7.97 -10.71
N ILE A 186 0.86 -8.78 -11.78
CA ILE A 186 0.89 -8.36 -13.18
C ILE A 186 -0.18 -7.28 -13.45
N THR A 187 -1.33 -7.38 -12.76
CA THR A 187 -2.42 -6.39 -12.85
C THR A 187 -2.01 -5.01 -12.35
N THR A 188 -1.21 -4.92 -11.28
CA THR A 188 -0.65 -3.64 -10.81
C THR A 188 0.22 -3.00 -11.90
N ARG A 189 1.12 -3.79 -12.52
CA ARG A 189 1.99 -3.30 -13.59
C ARG A 189 1.20 -2.89 -14.83
N LEU A 190 0.17 -3.63 -15.22
CA LEU A 190 -0.69 -3.29 -16.36
C LEU A 190 -1.53 -2.04 -16.07
N TYR A 191 -1.99 -1.85 -14.83
CA TYR A 191 -2.78 -0.69 -14.44
C TYR A 191 -1.94 0.59 -14.37
N ASP A 192 -0.72 0.54 -13.82
CA ASP A 192 0.22 1.66 -13.86
C ASP A 192 0.53 2.06 -15.30
N ASN A 193 0.75 1.09 -16.19
CA ASN A 193 0.91 1.36 -17.62
C ASN A 193 -0.35 2.01 -18.23
N TYR A 194 -1.56 1.52 -17.91
CA TYR A 194 -2.80 2.15 -18.39
C TYR A 194 -2.94 3.60 -17.91
N GLN A 195 -2.64 3.88 -16.63
CA GLN A 195 -2.67 5.23 -16.07
C GLN A 195 -1.63 6.14 -16.73
N TYR A 196 -0.43 5.62 -16.99
CA TYR A 196 0.59 6.33 -17.75
C TYR A 196 0.10 6.67 -19.17
N TYR A 197 -0.45 5.71 -19.90
CA TYR A 197 -0.92 5.95 -21.28
C TYR A 197 -2.17 6.83 -21.36
N SER A 198 -3.05 6.79 -20.35
CA SER A 198 -4.31 7.54 -20.37
C SER A 198 -4.18 8.94 -19.78
N ASN A 199 -3.39 9.10 -18.71
CA ASN A 199 -3.32 10.32 -17.92
C ASN A 199 -1.91 10.91 -17.82
N GLY A 200 -0.88 10.24 -18.36
CA GLY A 200 0.51 10.70 -18.32
C GLY A 200 1.16 10.62 -16.93
N ILE A 201 0.58 9.83 -16.03
CA ILE A 201 1.03 9.67 -14.64
C ILE A 201 1.89 8.41 -14.57
N LEU A 202 3.19 8.58 -14.25
CA LEU A 202 4.12 7.49 -13.96
C LEU A 202 4.02 7.05 -12.51
#